data_AF-A0A967LLW8-F1
#
_entry.id   AF-A0A967LLW8-F1
#
_cell.length_a   1.000
_cell.length_b   1.000
_cell.length_c   1.000
_cell.angle_alpha   90.00
_cell.angle_beta   90.00
_cell.angle_gamma   90.00
#
_symmetry.space_group_name_H-M   'P 1'
#
loop_
_entity.id
_entity.type
_entity.pdbx_description
1 polymer ?
#
loop_
_entity_poly.entity_id
_entity_poly.type
_entity_poly.pdbx_seq_one_letter_code
_entity_poly.pdbx_strand_id
1 'polypeptide(L)'
;MEADFASVFVRDATDSELLRLVCAQNWPQSSARFLDRLRIRVGRGPTGRAVADRRPVEVEDVFAAPELEAWWGIARELGFTSLISLPLRGEDRVPGALTFYFAEARR
;
A
#
# COMPACT_ATOMS: atom_id res chain seq x y z
N MET A 1 16.16 -8.88 8.13
CA MET A 1 14.69 -9.01 7.95
C MET A 1 14.35 -8.50 6.57
N GLU A 2 13.61 -9.28 5.80
CA GLU A 2 13.30 -9.03 4.39
C GLU A 2 11.78 -8.86 4.24
N ALA A 3 11.35 -8.02 3.29
CA ALA A 3 9.93 -7.90 2.96
C ALA A 3 9.52 -9.01 2.00
N ASP A 4 8.34 -9.59 2.19
CA ASP A 4 7.85 -10.65 1.31
C ASP A 4 7.54 -10.10 -0.08
N PHE A 5 6.96 -8.91 -0.17
CA PHE A 5 6.76 -8.20 -1.43
C PHE A 5 6.66 -6.69 -1.23
N ALA A 6 6.74 -5.93 -2.32
CA ALA A 6 6.68 -4.47 -2.29
C ALA A 6 5.91 -3.90 -3.47
N SER A 7 5.41 -2.67 -3.31
CA SER A 7 4.74 -1.92 -4.37
C SER A 7 5.13 -0.45 -4.37
N VAL A 8 5.06 0.17 -5.55
CA VAL A 8 5.08 1.62 -5.69
C VAL A 8 3.78 2.07 -6.33
N PHE A 9 3.06 2.94 -5.63
CA PHE A 9 1.90 3.63 -6.14
C PHE A 9 2.23 5.10 -6.38
N VAL A 10 1.78 5.66 -7.49
CA VAL A 10 1.90 7.10 -7.80
C VAL A 10 0.54 7.68 -8.12
N ARG A 11 0.38 8.99 -7.94
CA ARG A 11 -0.85 9.70 -8.32
C ARG A 11 -1.20 9.40 -9.77
N ASP A 12 -2.47 9.07 -9.99
CA ASP A 12 -2.97 8.88 -11.34
C ASP A 12 -2.97 10.24 -12.06
N ALA A 13 -2.59 10.23 -13.33
CA ALA A 13 -2.52 11.42 -14.15
C ALA A 13 -3.92 11.90 -14.57
N THR A 14 -4.90 11.00 -14.61
CA THR A 14 -6.29 11.32 -14.98
C THR A 14 -7.14 11.72 -13.78
N ASP A 15 -6.81 11.21 -12.59
CA ASP A 15 -7.48 11.55 -11.33
C ASP A 15 -6.47 11.61 -10.19
N SER A 16 -6.14 12.83 -9.76
CA SER A 16 -5.14 13.06 -8.72
C SER A 16 -5.56 12.58 -7.32
N GLU A 17 -6.85 12.25 -7.10
CA GLU A 17 -7.33 11.63 -5.86
C GLU A 17 -7.02 10.14 -5.80
N LEU A 18 -6.64 9.53 -6.93
CA LEU A 18 -6.30 8.13 -7.02
C LEU A 18 -4.79 7.94 -7.13
N LEU A 19 -4.35 6.80 -6.62
CA LEU A 19 -3.00 6.27 -6.76
C LEU A 19 -3.08 5.02 -7.63
N ARG A 20 -2.28 4.97 -8.69
CA ARG A 20 -2.12 3.82 -9.56
C ARG A 20 -0.85 3.07 -9.21
N LEU A 21 -0.90 1.75 -9.34
CA LEU A 21 0.29 0.92 -9.22
C LEU A 21 1.23 1.17 -10.42
N VAL A 22 2.53 1.31 -10.16
CA VAL A 22 3.57 1.46 -11.21
C VAL A 22 4.67 0.43 -11.12
N CYS A 23 4.86 -0.18 -9.95
CA CYS A 23 5.83 -1.23 -9.75
C CYS A 23 5.32 -2.17 -8.67
N ALA A 24 5.50 -3.47 -8.89
CA ALA A 24 5.28 -4.51 -7.89
C ALA A 24 6.48 -5.46 -7.94
N GLN A 25 7.05 -5.75 -6.78
CA GLN A 25 8.20 -6.65 -6.62
C GLN A 25 7.78 -7.85 -5.79
N ASN A 26 8.12 -9.05 -6.26
CA ASN A 26 7.74 -10.34 -5.66
C ASN A 26 6.22 -10.51 -5.42
N TRP A 27 5.40 -9.90 -6.27
CA TRP A 27 3.94 -9.97 -6.14
C TRP A 27 3.42 -11.39 -6.43
N PRO A 28 2.47 -11.92 -5.65
CA PRO A 28 1.91 -13.25 -5.89
C PRO A 28 1.32 -13.37 -7.30
N GLN A 29 1.71 -14.40 -8.06
CA GLN A 29 1.26 -14.59 -9.45
C GLN A 29 -0.26 -14.73 -9.57
N SER A 30 -0.91 -15.31 -8.56
CA SER A 30 -2.38 -15.40 -8.44
C SER A 30 -3.06 -14.02 -8.53
N SER A 31 -2.35 -12.97 -8.10
CA SER A 31 -2.87 -11.62 -7.96
C SER A 31 -2.38 -10.67 -9.07
N ALA A 32 -1.59 -11.16 -10.04
CA ALA A 32 -1.03 -10.34 -11.11
C ALA A 32 -2.10 -9.69 -12.00
N ARG A 33 -3.28 -10.32 -12.15
CA ARG A 33 -4.40 -9.81 -12.93
C ARG A 33 -5.00 -8.51 -12.37
N PHE A 34 -4.75 -8.20 -11.10
CA PHE A 34 -5.27 -7.01 -10.42
C PHE A 34 -4.37 -5.78 -10.58
N LEU A 35 -3.10 -5.98 -10.95
CA LEU A 35 -2.07 -4.92 -10.94
C LEU A 35 -2.47 -3.69 -11.75
N ASP A 36 -2.98 -3.89 -12.97
CA ASP A 36 -3.30 -2.79 -13.89
C ASP A 36 -4.49 -1.95 -13.43
N ARG A 37 -5.44 -2.57 -12.74
CA ARG A 37 -6.70 -1.94 -12.32
C ARG A 37 -6.67 -1.43 -10.90
N LEU A 38 -5.66 -1.81 -10.12
CA LEU A 38 -5.57 -1.44 -8.72
C LEU A 38 -5.46 0.08 -8.59
N ARG A 39 -6.43 0.68 -7.90
CA ARG A 39 -6.47 2.10 -7.55
C ARG A 39 -6.71 2.25 -6.07
N ILE A 40 -5.90 3.07 -5.43
CA ILE A 40 -6.03 3.43 -4.02
C ILE A 40 -6.40 4.90 -3.95
N ARG A 41 -7.50 5.24 -3.28
CA ARG A 41 -7.83 6.65 -3.04
C ARG A 41 -6.89 7.23 -1.98
N VAL A 42 -6.38 8.43 -2.22
CA VAL A 42 -5.60 9.21 -1.24
C VAL A 42 -6.42 9.33 0.06
N GLY A 43 -5.75 9.16 1.19
CA GLY A 43 -6.37 9.12 2.53
C GLY A 43 -7.07 7.81 2.89
N ARG A 44 -7.18 6.82 1.98
CA ARG A 44 -7.80 5.51 2.27
C ARG A 44 -6.75 4.42 2.37
N GLY A 45 -6.84 3.66 3.45
CA GLY A 45 -5.88 2.61 3.76
C GLY A 45 -4.47 3.12 4.04
N PRO A 46 -3.54 2.24 4.40
CA PRO A 46 -2.22 2.67 4.87
C PRO A 46 -1.42 3.44 3.81
N THR A 47 -1.41 2.94 2.56
CA THR A 47 -0.73 3.60 1.44
C THR A 47 -1.35 4.97 1.12
N GLY A 48 -2.68 5.06 1.06
CA GLY A 48 -3.36 6.32 0.79
C GLY A 48 -3.17 7.34 1.92
N ARG A 49 -3.17 6.89 3.17
CA ARG A 49 -2.89 7.73 4.35
C ARG A 49 -1.45 8.22 4.37
N ALA A 50 -0.48 7.39 4.02
CA ALA A 50 0.92 7.83 3.92
C ALA A 50 1.08 9.02 2.96
N VAL A 51 0.36 8.99 1.83
CA VAL A 51 0.34 10.10 0.87
C VAL A 51 -0.37 11.34 1.43
N ALA A 52 -1.54 11.17 2.07
CA ALA A 52 -2.33 12.27 2.60
C ALA A 52 -1.64 12.98 3.78
N ASP A 53 -1.17 12.20 4.74
CA ASP A 53 -0.57 12.66 5.99
C ASP A 53 0.89 13.11 5.79
N ARG A 54 1.47 12.82 4.61
CA ARG A 54 2.88 13.05 4.25
C ARG A 54 3.86 12.44 5.25
N ARG A 55 3.48 11.30 5.84
CA ARG A 55 4.24 10.60 6.89
C ARG A 55 4.21 9.09 6.65
N PRO A 56 5.24 8.36 7.12
CA PRO A 56 5.17 6.90 7.18
C PRO A 56 3.91 6.43 7.92
N VAL A 57 3.29 5.39 7.41
CA VAL A 57 2.21 4.66 8.10
C VAL A 57 2.66 3.22 8.26
N GLU A 58 2.79 2.79 9.50
CA GLU A 58 3.11 1.43 9.87
C GLU A 58 1.86 0.75 10.43
N VAL A 59 1.65 -0.50 10.05
CA VAL A 59 0.60 -1.35 10.59
C VAL A 59 1.24 -2.66 11.02
N GLU A 60 1.21 -2.89 12.33
CA GLU A 60 1.76 -4.08 12.98
C GLU A 60 0.94 -5.34 12.71
N ASP A 61 -0.39 -5.21 12.67
CA ASP A 61 -1.30 -6.29 12.32
C ASP A 61 -2.59 -5.69 11.75
N VAL A 62 -2.82 -5.93 10.46
CA VAL A 62 -4.02 -5.44 9.77
C VAL A 62 -5.31 -6.06 10.29
N PHE A 63 -5.26 -7.29 10.79
CA PHE A 63 -6.42 -8.03 11.31
C PHE A 63 -6.76 -7.63 12.75
N ALA A 64 -5.84 -7.00 13.47
CA ALA A 64 -6.07 -6.44 14.79
C ALA A 64 -6.66 -5.02 14.76
N ALA A 65 -6.71 -4.36 13.59
CA ALA A 65 -7.17 -2.98 13.41
C ALA A 65 -8.56 -2.94 12.73
N PRO A 66 -9.67 -2.72 13.46
CA PRO A 66 -11.02 -2.71 12.90
C PRO A 66 -11.23 -1.65 11.80
N GLU A 67 -10.54 -0.52 11.88
CA GLU A 67 -10.58 0.53 10.86
C GLU A 67 -9.99 0.09 9.50
N LEU A 68 -9.29 -1.05 9.47
CA LEU A 68 -8.73 -1.67 8.27
C LEU A 68 -9.54 -2.88 7.79
N GLU A 69 -10.74 -3.12 8.31
CA GLU A 69 -11.59 -4.26 7.90
C GLU A 69 -11.78 -4.35 6.38
N ALA A 70 -11.95 -3.21 5.71
CA ALA A 70 -12.05 -3.12 4.24
C ALA A 70 -10.80 -3.67 3.49
N TRP A 71 -9.67 -3.81 4.17
CA TRP A 71 -8.41 -4.32 3.63
C TRP A 71 -8.13 -5.78 4.02
N TRP A 72 -8.93 -6.39 4.89
CA TRP A 72 -8.70 -7.78 5.29
C TRP A 72 -8.81 -8.77 4.12
N GLY A 73 -9.69 -8.49 3.15
CA GLY A 73 -9.82 -9.30 1.93
C GLY A 73 -8.53 -9.32 1.13
N ILE A 74 -7.98 -8.15 0.81
CA ILE A 74 -6.74 -8.04 0.04
C ILE A 74 -5.51 -8.52 0.84
N ALA A 75 -5.51 -8.34 2.17
CA ALA A 75 -4.47 -8.86 3.05
C ALA A 75 -4.40 -10.39 2.99
N ARG A 76 -5.55 -11.07 3.04
CA ARG A 76 -5.62 -12.53 2.87
C ARG A 76 -5.24 -12.98 1.46
N GLU A 77 -5.70 -12.26 0.44
CA GLU A 77 -5.43 -12.61 -0.96
C GLU A 77 -3.94 -12.48 -1.30
N LEU A 78 -3.29 -11.41 -0.84
CA LEU A 78 -1.87 -11.15 -1.07
C LEU A 78 -0.96 -11.81 -0.03
N GLY A 79 -1.51 -12.35 1.06
CA GLY A 79 -0.76 -13.08 2.08
C GLY A 79 0.10 -12.21 2.99
N PHE A 80 -0.37 -11.01 3.38
CA PHE A 80 0.33 -10.15 4.34
C PHE A 80 -0.49 -9.89 5.61
N THR A 81 0.23 -9.68 6.71
CA THR A 81 -0.34 -9.34 8.03
C THR A 81 0.11 -7.96 8.49
N SER A 82 1.34 -7.55 8.18
CA SER A 82 1.86 -6.23 8.53
C SER A 82 2.42 -5.52 7.30
N LEU A 83 2.56 -4.20 7.39
CA LEU A 83 3.12 -3.37 6.32
C LEU A 83 3.67 -2.06 6.83
N ILE A 84 4.55 -1.46 6.02
CA ILE A 84 4.94 -0.05 6.16
C ILE A 84 4.80 0.66 4.82
N SER A 85 4.05 1.76 4.82
CA SER A 85 3.87 2.65 3.67
C SER A 85 4.65 3.94 3.88
N LEU A 86 5.59 4.21 2.97
CA LEU A 86 6.49 5.34 2.98
C LEU A 86 6.09 6.33 1.88
N PRO A 87 5.76 7.60 2.20
CA PRO A 87 5.48 8.59 1.18
C PRO A 87 6.74 8.91 0.37
N LEU A 88 6.61 8.96 -0.95
CA LEU A 88 7.65 9.48 -1.83
C LEU A 88 7.72 11.00 -1.66
N ARG A 89 8.92 11.56 -1.48
CA ARG A 89 9.10 13.02 -1.36
C ARG A 89 9.39 13.62 -2.73
N GLY A 90 8.56 14.56 -3.17
CA GLY A 90 8.88 15.52 -4.24
C GLY A 90 9.02 16.93 -3.67
N GLU A 91 9.45 17.89 -4.49
CA GLU A 91 9.67 19.29 -4.05
C GLU A 91 8.40 19.89 -3.43
N ASP A 92 7.29 19.93 -4.18
CA ASP A 92 6.06 20.60 -3.73
C ASP A 92 4.90 19.64 -3.39
N ARG A 93 5.11 18.33 -3.57
CA ARG A 93 4.04 17.33 -3.40
C ARG A 93 4.56 15.97 -2.98
N VAL A 94 3.63 15.14 -2.51
CA VAL A 94 3.83 13.70 -2.34
C VAL A 94 3.26 12.98 -3.58
N PRO A 95 4.10 12.59 -4.55
CA PRO A 95 3.65 11.98 -5.79
C PRO A 95 3.13 10.56 -5.61
N GLY A 96 3.34 9.91 -4.47
CA GLY A 96 3.00 8.51 -4.28
C GLY A 96 3.55 7.92 -3.00
N ALA A 97 3.56 6.59 -2.90
CA ALA A 97 4.12 5.85 -1.78
C ALA A 97 4.76 4.53 -2.21
N LEU A 98 5.83 4.15 -1.51
CA LEU A 98 6.44 2.82 -1.52
C LEU A 98 5.87 2.04 -0.33
N THR A 99 5.34 0.84 -0.55
CA THR A 99 4.84 -0.01 0.53
C THR A 99 5.57 -1.35 0.54
N PHE A 100 6.05 -1.75 1.71
CA PHE A 100 6.57 -3.08 1.99
C PHE A 100 5.54 -3.88 2.77
N TYR A 101 5.37 -5.14 2.42
CA TYR A 101 4.40 -6.05 3.04
C TYR A 101 5.13 -7.25 3.64
N PHE A 102 4.60 -7.76 4.75
CA PHE A 102 5.19 -8.86 5.50
C PHE A 102 4.11 -9.88 5.89
N ALA A 103 4.43 -11.17 5.79
CA ALA A 103 3.51 -12.27 6.10
C ALA A 103 3.16 -12.33 7.59
N GLU A 104 4.07 -11.87 8.46
CA GLU A 104 3.93 -11.91 9.91
C GLU A 104 3.55 -10.55 10.50
N ALA A 105 2.89 -10.60 11.66
CA ALA A 105 2.65 -9.41 12.48
C ALA A 105 3.97 -8.85 13.04
N ARG A 106 4.01 -7.54 13.28
CA ARG A 106 5.17 -6.85 13.86
C ARG A 106 4.87 -6.32 15.26
N ARG A 107 5.92 -6.13 16.06
CA ARG A 107 5.91 -5.61 17.44
C ARG A 107 7.02 -4.58 17.60
#